data_AF-A0A1F5B5T9-F1
#
_entry.id   AF-A0A1F5B5T9-F1
#
_cell.length_a   1.000
_cell.length_b   1.000
_cell.length_c   1.000
_cell.angle_alpha   90.00
_cell.angle_beta   90.00
_cell.angle_gamma   90.00
#
_symmetry.space_group_name_H-M   'P 1'
#
loop_
_entity.id
_entity.type
_entity.pdbx_description
1 polymer ?
#
loop_
_entity_poly.entity_id
_entity_poly.type
_entity_poly.pdbx_seq_one_letter_code
_entity_poly.pdbx_strand_id
1 'polypeptide(L)'
;MMGVVFFIVAATIVLGQGKTIGISLGSALEIGRKELLFGSIASVCEDGEANFCVLDRLDQKIFKFSPDGRPLATFGQKGQGPGDFQSPGQIVFTRQGELAVLEDLFYISFLKPDGTFIRRLDLNGKLGLGFIGPDRFYAWDWRPEGRQQLMVDAKNNILSTFHTQARDLFSVNLPDGTGRAVMFNYNNDIYVPQFLYAHGGHLSTVGISDKYEIVLLDESGQAIASIRRELKPQKFSAKEKDYLERELREFAKSKGWPGRVARELGKKIPSFKNIVKAVRISPDNVFVFRFPPDITAEKPHLPVDIFTLKGEFLGAADLPEVPLFISERAMYFSRAESDGNVYLVRQSYSLKP
;
A
#
# COMPACT_ATOMS: atom_id res chain seq x y z
N MET A 1 -7.49 -19.39 23.60
CA MET A 1 -8.83 -19.64 23.00
C MET A 1 -9.67 -18.40 23.27
N MET A 2 -9.68 -17.44 22.34
CA MET A 2 -10.65 -16.34 22.31
C MET A 2 -10.95 -16.18 20.83
N GLY A 3 -12.13 -16.66 20.44
CA GLY A 3 -12.60 -16.63 19.07
C GLY A 3 -12.78 -15.19 18.62
N VAL A 4 -12.31 -14.91 17.41
CA VAL A 4 -12.63 -13.67 16.70
C VAL A 4 -14.14 -13.59 16.59
N VAL A 5 -14.75 -12.61 17.27
CA VAL A 5 -16.15 -12.24 17.03
C VAL A 5 -16.15 -11.47 15.72
N PHE A 6 -16.38 -12.19 14.62
CA PHE A 6 -16.84 -11.54 13.39
C PHE A 6 -18.24 -11.01 13.69
N PHE A 7 -18.39 -9.68 13.80
CA PHE A 7 -19.69 -9.11 13.52
C PHE A 7 -20.02 -9.49 12.07
N ILE A 8 -21.07 -10.29 11.91
CA ILE A 8 -21.66 -10.61 10.61
C ILE A 8 -22.28 -9.31 10.11
N VAL A 9 -21.46 -8.45 9.51
CA VAL A 9 -21.95 -7.54 8.48
C VAL A 9 -22.44 -8.46 7.37
N ALA A 10 -23.69 -8.27 6.92
CA ALA A 10 -24.24 -9.06 5.82
C ALA A 10 -23.24 -9.07 4.67
N ALA A 11 -22.60 -10.22 4.45
CA ALA A 11 -21.58 -10.37 3.44
C ALA A 11 -22.28 -10.51 2.09
N THR A 12 -22.24 -9.46 1.28
CA THR A 12 -22.68 -9.55 -0.11
C THR A 12 -21.63 -10.35 -0.88
N ILE A 13 -21.90 -11.64 -1.11
CA ILE A 13 -21.12 -12.46 -2.04
C ILE A 13 -21.56 -12.04 -3.44
N VAL A 14 -20.70 -11.32 -4.16
CA VAL A 14 -21.01 -10.90 -5.52
C VAL A 14 -20.40 -11.88 -6.53
N LEU A 15 -21.27 -12.71 -7.12
CA LEU A 15 -20.95 -13.57 -8.27
C LEU A 15 -20.95 -12.73 -9.57
N GLY A 16 -20.09 -11.73 -9.65
CA GLY A 16 -19.88 -10.97 -10.89
C GLY A 16 -18.92 -11.70 -11.82
N GLN A 17 -19.42 -12.41 -12.83
CA GLN A 17 -18.61 -12.78 -14.00
C GLN A 17 -19.17 -12.05 -15.23
N GLY A 18 -18.32 -11.26 -15.90
CA GLY A 18 -18.59 -10.77 -17.27
C GLY A 18 -18.90 -9.28 -17.44
N LYS A 19 -19.04 -8.48 -16.37
CA LYS A 19 -19.26 -7.03 -16.52
C LYS A 19 -17.92 -6.31 -16.67
N THR A 20 -17.68 -5.75 -17.86
CA THR A 20 -16.55 -4.87 -18.13
C THR A 20 -16.96 -3.43 -17.83
N ILE A 21 -16.03 -2.62 -17.32
CA ILE A 21 -16.20 -1.18 -17.17
C ILE A 21 -14.98 -0.49 -17.79
N GLY A 22 -15.21 0.54 -18.59
CA GLY A 22 -14.12 1.31 -19.20
C GLY A 22 -13.55 2.32 -18.22
N ILE A 23 -12.22 2.36 -18.07
CA ILE A 23 -11.52 3.47 -17.41
C ILE A 23 -10.87 4.33 -18.49
N SER A 24 -11.27 5.59 -18.59
CA SER A 24 -10.62 6.57 -19.48
C SER A 24 -9.75 7.51 -18.66
N LEU A 25 -8.47 7.61 -18.98
CA LEU A 25 -7.54 8.58 -18.40
C LEU A 25 -7.43 9.81 -19.31
N GLY A 26 -7.56 11.00 -18.73
CA GLY A 26 -7.39 12.27 -19.43
C GLY A 26 -5.92 12.66 -19.61
N SER A 27 -5.70 13.91 -20.03
CA SER A 27 -4.35 14.47 -20.21
C SER A 27 -3.55 14.45 -18.90
N ALA A 28 -2.25 14.19 -19.04
CA ALA A 28 -1.31 14.15 -17.92
C ALA A 28 -0.84 15.55 -17.53
N LEU A 29 -0.94 15.86 -16.24
CA LEU A 29 -0.20 16.90 -15.57
C LEU A 29 1.03 16.25 -14.92
N GLU A 30 2.22 16.65 -15.34
CA GLU A 30 3.49 16.09 -14.87
C GLU A 30 4.25 17.10 -14.02
N ILE A 31 4.72 16.67 -12.84
CA ILE A 31 5.39 17.53 -11.86
C ILE A 31 6.65 16.80 -11.40
N GLY A 32 7.79 17.51 -11.28
CA GLY A 32 9.04 16.89 -10.83
C GLY A 32 10.08 16.63 -11.95
N ARG A 33 10.01 17.34 -13.08
CA ARG A 33 10.89 17.09 -14.26
C ARG A 33 12.04 18.07 -14.46
N LYS A 34 11.95 19.29 -13.92
CA LYS A 34 12.91 20.36 -14.22
C LYS A 34 13.19 21.25 -13.00
N GLU A 35 12.20 22.07 -12.63
CA GLU A 35 12.35 23.11 -11.59
C GLU A 35 12.26 22.54 -10.17
N LEU A 36 11.59 21.40 -10.06
CA LEU A 36 11.48 20.60 -8.85
C LEU A 36 11.85 19.17 -9.24
N LEU A 37 12.57 18.49 -8.35
CA LEU A 37 12.88 17.06 -8.46
C LEU A 37 12.43 16.39 -7.17
N PHE A 38 11.89 15.18 -7.28
CA PHE A 38 11.58 14.36 -6.12
C PHE A 38 12.69 13.33 -5.92
N GLY A 39 13.13 13.17 -4.67
CA GLY A 39 14.02 12.08 -4.27
C GLY A 39 13.29 10.74 -4.22
N SER A 40 12.09 10.70 -3.64
CA SER A 40 11.22 9.51 -3.67
C SER A 40 9.77 9.86 -3.30
N ILE A 41 8.84 9.81 -4.27
CA ILE A 41 7.41 10.02 -3.99
C ILE A 41 6.86 8.79 -3.25
N ALA A 42 6.49 8.98 -1.99
CA ALA A 42 5.94 7.90 -1.16
C ALA A 42 4.42 7.94 -1.04
N SER A 43 3.81 9.12 -1.04
CA SER A 43 2.37 9.26 -0.78
C SER A 43 1.80 10.55 -1.35
N VAL A 44 0.51 10.52 -1.69
CA VAL A 44 -0.26 11.67 -2.19
C VAL A 44 -1.62 11.67 -1.53
N CYS A 45 -2.14 12.85 -1.19
CA CYS A 45 -3.52 13.05 -0.76
C CYS A 45 -4.06 14.41 -1.24
N GLU A 46 -5.39 14.55 -1.37
CA GLU A 46 -6.07 15.79 -1.72
C GLU A 46 -6.81 16.38 -0.50
N ASP A 47 -6.83 17.72 -0.39
CA ASP A 47 -7.74 18.44 0.50
C ASP A 47 -9.11 18.69 -0.15
N GLY A 48 -10.05 19.29 0.60
CA GLY A 48 -11.41 19.56 0.11
C GLY A 48 -11.49 20.58 -1.04
N GLU A 49 -10.41 21.28 -1.35
CA GLU A 49 -10.30 22.22 -2.49
C GLU A 49 -9.60 21.57 -3.70
N ALA A 50 -9.32 20.26 -3.63
CA ALA A 50 -8.54 19.49 -4.59
C ALA A 50 -7.08 19.97 -4.75
N ASN A 51 -6.56 20.76 -3.80
CA ASN A 51 -5.12 20.93 -3.69
C ASN A 51 -4.55 19.59 -3.23
N PHE A 52 -3.38 19.21 -3.74
CA PHE A 52 -2.78 17.93 -3.39
C PHE A 52 -1.41 18.12 -2.74
N CYS A 53 -1.15 17.28 -1.75
CA CYS A 53 0.14 17.17 -1.10
C CYS A 53 0.88 15.96 -1.65
N VAL A 54 2.18 16.09 -1.86
CA VAL A 54 3.09 15.04 -2.31
C VAL A 54 4.16 14.89 -1.23
N LEU A 55 4.25 13.69 -0.65
CA LEU A 55 5.28 13.35 0.30
C LEU A 55 6.53 12.82 -0.43
N ASP A 56 7.62 13.56 -0.31
CA ASP A 56 8.95 13.08 -0.65
C ASP A 56 9.59 12.44 0.58
N ARG A 57 9.74 11.11 0.54
CA ARG A 57 10.27 10.34 1.66
C ARG A 57 11.78 10.50 1.83
N LEU A 58 12.52 10.67 0.73
CA LEU A 58 13.98 10.77 0.81
C LEU A 58 14.38 12.14 1.35
N ASP A 59 13.73 13.19 0.87
CA ASP A 59 13.96 14.56 1.32
C ASP A 59 13.22 14.90 2.62
N GLN A 60 12.28 14.05 3.04
CA GLN A 60 11.43 14.24 4.22
C GLN A 60 10.68 15.57 4.17
N LYS A 61 10.10 15.86 3.00
CA LYS A 61 9.36 17.09 2.70
C LYS A 61 8.00 16.77 2.13
N ILE A 62 7.06 17.67 2.38
CA ILE A 62 5.74 17.66 1.76
C ILE A 62 5.64 18.89 0.88
N PHE A 63 5.27 18.67 -0.37
CA PHE A 63 5.01 19.71 -1.36
C PHE A 63 3.51 19.79 -1.60
N LYS A 64 2.92 20.97 -1.40
CA LYS A 64 1.51 21.23 -1.68
C LYS A 64 1.38 21.96 -2.99
N PHE A 65 0.46 21.51 -3.83
CA PHE A 65 0.15 22.09 -5.14
C PHE A 65 -1.33 22.38 -5.27
N SER A 66 -1.65 23.37 -6.10
CA SER A 66 -3.02 23.61 -6.56
C SER A 66 -3.48 22.51 -7.53
N PRO A 67 -4.78 22.40 -7.86
CA PRO A 67 -5.28 21.38 -8.78
C PRO A 67 -4.63 21.41 -10.18
N ASP A 68 -4.14 22.58 -10.61
CA ASP A 68 -3.42 22.83 -11.86
C ASP A 68 -1.89 22.65 -11.74
N GLY A 69 -1.39 22.25 -10.57
CA GLY A 69 0.02 21.91 -10.36
C GLY A 69 0.92 23.09 -9.98
N ARG A 70 0.37 24.26 -9.67
CA ARG A 70 1.18 25.38 -9.16
C ARG A 70 1.60 25.10 -7.72
N PRO A 71 2.88 25.33 -7.36
CA PRO A 71 3.34 25.14 -5.99
C PRO A 71 2.64 26.15 -5.06
N LEU A 72 2.15 25.68 -3.92
CA LEU A 72 1.47 26.49 -2.91
C LEU A 72 2.28 26.58 -1.62
N ALA A 73 2.86 25.47 -1.17
CA ALA A 73 3.65 25.42 0.04
C ALA A 73 4.63 24.24 0.01
N THR A 74 5.72 24.37 0.77
CA THR A 74 6.65 23.28 1.05
C THR A 74 6.96 23.31 2.54
N PHE A 75 6.87 22.17 3.20
CA PHE A 75 7.11 22.06 4.64
C PHE A 75 7.65 20.69 5.02
N GLY A 76 8.20 20.60 6.23
CA GLY A 76 8.92 19.43 6.69
C GLY A 76 10.41 19.48 6.39
N GLN A 77 11.17 18.77 7.21
CA GLN A 77 12.59 18.50 7.05
C GLN A 77 12.96 17.34 7.96
N LYS A 78 14.17 16.79 7.79
CA LYS A 78 14.69 15.78 8.69
C LYS A 78 14.94 16.33 10.09
N GLY A 79 14.32 15.74 11.09
CA GLY A 79 14.51 16.15 12.48
C GLY A 79 13.48 15.56 13.44
N GLN A 80 13.46 16.10 14.65
CA GLN A 80 12.51 15.71 15.72
C GLN A 80 11.71 16.91 16.23
N GLY A 81 11.97 18.12 15.74
CA GLY A 81 11.27 19.32 16.14
C GLY A 81 9.80 19.34 15.67
N PRO A 82 9.01 20.32 16.14
CA PRO A 82 7.66 20.57 15.65
C PRO A 82 7.66 20.80 14.12
N GLY A 83 6.98 19.93 13.38
CA GLY A 83 6.90 20.00 11.92
C GLY A 83 8.06 19.32 11.17
N ASP A 84 9.11 18.88 11.86
CA ASP A 84 10.13 18.00 11.28
C ASP A 84 9.60 16.55 11.21
N PHE A 85 10.21 15.73 10.36
CA PHE A 85 9.88 14.31 10.25
C PHE A 85 11.12 13.43 10.46
N GLN A 86 10.92 12.22 10.96
CA GLN A 86 12.01 11.23 11.06
C GLN A 86 12.03 10.25 9.90
N SER A 87 10.85 9.76 9.50
CA SER A 87 10.68 8.78 8.42
C SER A 87 9.24 8.81 7.91
N PRO A 88 8.80 9.92 7.30
CA PRO A 88 7.42 10.04 6.86
C PRO A 88 7.13 9.03 5.75
N GLY A 89 6.05 8.28 5.89
CA GLY A 89 5.71 7.18 4.99
C GLY A 89 4.37 7.33 4.27
N GLN A 90 3.38 7.92 4.92
CA GLN A 90 2.04 8.18 4.37
C GLN A 90 1.51 9.53 4.82
N ILE A 91 0.73 10.20 3.97
CA ILE A 91 -0.03 11.41 4.30
C ILE A 91 -1.52 11.22 4.02
N VAL A 92 -2.36 11.78 4.89
CA VAL A 92 -3.83 11.71 4.79
C VAL A 92 -4.45 13.00 5.34
N PHE A 93 -5.42 13.57 4.63
CA PHE A 93 -6.27 14.61 5.22
C PHE A 93 -7.39 14.00 6.06
N THR A 94 -7.50 14.45 7.30
CA THR A 94 -8.61 14.12 8.19
C THR A 94 -9.89 14.84 7.75
N ARG A 95 -11.04 14.40 8.26
CA ARG A 95 -12.33 15.07 8.03
C ARG A 95 -12.37 16.51 8.54
N GLN A 96 -11.53 16.84 9.53
CA GLN A 96 -11.40 18.18 10.09
C GLN A 96 -10.43 19.07 9.29
N GLY A 97 -9.83 18.55 8.21
CA GLY A 97 -8.88 19.28 7.38
C GLY A 97 -7.45 19.32 7.94
N GLU A 98 -7.15 18.61 9.02
CA GLU A 98 -5.76 18.41 9.47
C GLU A 98 -5.06 17.42 8.52
N LEU A 99 -3.79 17.65 8.23
CA LEU A 99 -2.93 16.71 7.51
C LEU A 99 -2.23 15.80 8.53
N ALA A 100 -2.61 14.52 8.55
CA ALA A 100 -1.92 13.49 9.29
C ALA A 100 -0.74 12.95 8.46
N VAL A 101 0.45 12.98 9.05
CA VAL A 101 1.70 12.45 8.50
C VAL A 101 2.11 11.26 9.35
N LEU A 102 2.05 10.07 8.77
CA LEU A 102 2.42 8.82 9.43
C LEU A 102 3.90 8.59 9.22
N GLU A 103 4.64 8.56 10.32
CA GLU A 103 6.08 8.40 10.33
C GLU A 103 6.39 6.94 10.70
N ASP A 104 7.10 6.23 9.81
CA ASP A 104 7.32 4.78 9.75
C ASP A 104 7.79 4.16 11.08
N LEU A 105 8.28 4.98 12.01
CA LEU A 105 8.77 4.61 13.32
C LEU A 105 8.17 5.53 14.40
N PHE A 106 7.01 5.11 14.91
CA PHE A 106 6.40 5.55 16.18
C PHE A 106 5.53 6.80 16.14
N TYR A 107 5.57 7.65 15.12
CA TYR A 107 4.88 8.94 15.22
C TYR A 107 3.79 9.17 14.18
N ILE A 108 2.77 9.91 14.60
CA ILE A 108 1.84 10.55 13.69
C ILE A 108 1.82 12.04 14.00
N SER A 109 2.31 12.83 13.06
CA SER A 109 2.29 14.30 13.15
C SER A 109 1.02 14.83 12.49
N PHE A 110 0.30 15.70 13.17
CA PHE A 110 -0.85 16.42 12.64
C PHE A 110 -0.43 17.86 12.36
N LEU A 111 -0.72 18.32 11.15
CA LEU A 111 -0.39 19.64 10.66
C LEU A 111 -1.66 20.32 10.15
N LYS A 112 -1.65 21.65 10.10
CA LYS A 112 -2.61 22.40 9.29
C LYS A 112 -2.27 22.23 7.80
N PRO A 113 -3.21 22.54 6.87
CA PRO A 113 -2.95 22.47 5.44
C PRO A 113 -1.80 23.36 4.93
N ASP A 114 -1.38 24.36 5.72
CA ASP A 114 -0.25 25.25 5.42
C ASP A 114 1.10 24.72 5.95
N GLY A 115 1.11 23.55 6.61
CA GLY A 115 2.30 22.95 7.22
C GLY A 115 2.54 23.31 8.68
N THR A 116 1.72 24.18 9.27
CA THR A 116 1.85 24.54 10.70
C THR A 116 1.60 23.31 11.58
N PHE A 117 2.55 22.97 12.45
CA PHE A 117 2.43 21.86 13.37
C PHE A 117 1.30 22.04 14.40
N ILE A 118 0.50 21.00 14.61
CA ILE A 118 -0.57 20.96 15.61
C ILE A 118 -0.17 20.08 16.80
N ARG A 119 0.09 18.79 16.54
CA ARG A 119 0.43 17.81 17.58
C ARG A 119 1.16 16.61 16.98
N ARG A 120 1.78 15.80 17.83
CA ARG A 120 2.37 14.50 17.47
C ARG A 120 1.91 13.44 18.46
N LEU A 121 1.50 12.29 17.95
CA LEU A 121 1.16 11.10 18.73
C LEU A 121 2.30 10.09 18.68
N ASP A 122 2.59 9.44 19.81
CA ASP A 122 3.58 8.34 19.92
C ASP A 122 2.85 6.98 20.03
N LEU A 123 3.07 6.14 19.03
CA LEU A 123 2.52 4.79 18.89
C LEU A 123 3.48 3.69 19.38
N ASN A 124 4.51 4.07 20.14
CA ASN A 124 5.37 3.23 20.98
C ASN A 124 5.76 1.91 20.31
N GLY A 125 6.68 1.96 19.35
CA GLY A 125 7.28 0.76 18.77
C GLY A 125 6.60 0.16 17.54
N LYS A 126 5.39 0.60 17.15
CA LYS A 126 4.60 -0.08 16.09
C LYS A 126 5.01 0.35 14.68
N LEU A 127 5.14 -0.63 13.79
CA LEU A 127 5.59 -0.47 12.41
C LEU A 127 4.42 -0.48 11.42
N GLY A 128 4.60 0.13 10.25
CA GLY A 128 3.65 0.01 9.13
C GLY A 128 2.29 0.65 9.44
N LEU A 129 2.31 1.90 9.90
CA LEU A 129 1.12 2.62 10.34
C LEU A 129 0.22 2.96 9.15
N GLY A 130 -1.09 2.80 9.36
CA GLY A 130 -2.15 3.31 8.49
C GLY A 130 -3.14 4.14 9.30
N PHE A 131 -3.68 5.20 8.70
CA PHE A 131 -4.74 6.00 9.27
C PHE A 131 -6.09 5.28 9.10
N ILE A 132 -6.85 5.14 10.20
CA ILE A 132 -8.25 4.71 10.13
C ILE A 132 -9.13 5.90 10.47
N GLY A 133 -8.82 6.60 11.55
CA GLY A 133 -9.55 7.77 12.00
C GLY A 133 -8.75 8.57 13.02
N PRO A 134 -9.34 9.64 13.58
CA PRO A 134 -8.62 10.58 14.45
C PRO A 134 -7.94 9.93 15.66
N ASP A 135 -8.53 8.86 16.19
CA ASP A 135 -8.03 8.10 17.35
C ASP A 135 -7.82 6.61 17.03
N ARG A 136 -7.69 6.22 15.76
CA ARG A 136 -7.65 4.83 15.31
C ARG A 136 -6.61 4.64 14.23
N PHE A 137 -5.73 3.67 14.43
CA PHE A 137 -4.62 3.41 13.53
C PHE A 137 -4.48 1.93 13.24
N TYR A 138 -4.20 1.63 12.00
CA TYR A 138 -3.76 0.32 11.54
C TYR A 138 -2.26 0.18 11.78
N ALA A 139 -1.79 -1.00 12.18
CA ALA A 139 -0.38 -1.25 12.41
C ALA A 139 -0.04 -2.73 12.16
N TRP A 140 1.25 -3.03 12.01
CA TRP A 140 1.76 -4.40 11.95
C TRP A 140 2.61 -4.73 13.18
N ASP A 141 2.38 -5.92 13.73
CA ASP A 141 3.12 -6.46 14.85
C ASP A 141 3.91 -7.70 14.44
N TRP A 142 5.16 -7.76 14.87
CA TRP A 142 6.08 -8.85 14.61
C TRP A 142 6.18 -9.72 15.86
N ARG A 143 5.55 -10.89 15.80
CA ARG A 143 5.55 -11.86 16.90
C ARG A 143 6.46 -13.04 16.61
N PRO A 144 6.92 -13.76 17.65
CA PRO A 144 7.72 -14.97 17.48
C PRO A 144 7.10 -15.99 16.52
N GLU A 145 5.77 -16.15 16.58
CA GLU A 145 4.96 -17.09 15.82
C GLU A 145 4.52 -16.58 14.43
N GLY A 146 4.59 -15.28 14.16
CA GLY A 146 4.06 -14.72 12.92
C GLY A 146 3.98 -13.20 12.89
N ARG A 147 3.46 -12.67 11.80
CA ARG A 147 3.13 -11.25 11.64
C ARG A 147 1.64 -11.07 11.78
N GLN A 148 1.21 -10.02 12.45
CA GLN A 148 -0.20 -9.74 12.71
C GLN A 148 -0.58 -8.32 12.30
N GLN A 149 -1.78 -8.16 11.77
CA GLN A 149 -2.40 -6.85 11.59
C GLN A 149 -3.11 -6.43 12.88
N LEU A 150 -2.90 -5.20 13.30
CA LEU A 150 -3.50 -4.62 14.49
C LEU A 150 -4.33 -3.40 14.12
N MET A 151 -5.39 -3.19 14.89
CA MET A 151 -5.98 -1.86 15.06
C MET A 151 -5.72 -1.40 16.48
N VAL A 152 -5.19 -0.19 16.62
CA VAL A 152 -4.83 0.41 17.90
C VAL A 152 -5.46 1.79 18.06
N ASP A 153 -5.68 2.20 19.30
CA ASP A 153 -6.03 3.59 19.60
C ASP A 153 -4.78 4.48 19.79
N ALA A 154 -5.01 5.78 19.97
CA ALA A 154 -3.96 6.76 20.26
C ALA A 154 -3.20 6.51 21.59
N LYS A 155 -3.73 5.66 22.48
CA LYS A 155 -3.09 5.24 23.74
C LYS A 155 -2.35 3.90 23.59
N ASN A 156 -2.23 3.37 22.38
CA ASN A 156 -1.61 2.09 22.07
C ASN A 156 -2.37 0.85 22.55
N ASN A 157 -3.64 0.98 22.93
CA ASN A 157 -4.45 -0.18 23.26
C ASN A 157 -4.78 -0.93 21.96
N ILE A 158 -4.56 -2.25 21.96
CA ILE A 158 -5.00 -3.12 20.86
C ILE A 158 -6.51 -3.24 20.95
N LEU A 159 -7.21 -2.73 19.94
CA LEU A 159 -8.66 -2.79 19.84
C LEU A 159 -9.09 -4.06 19.11
N SER A 160 -8.37 -4.40 18.03
CA SER A 160 -8.62 -5.58 17.22
C SER A 160 -7.33 -6.16 16.69
N THR A 161 -7.35 -7.47 16.46
CA THR A 161 -6.28 -8.19 15.80
C THR A 161 -6.84 -8.96 14.61
N PHE A 162 -6.18 -8.86 13.46
CA PHE A 162 -6.56 -9.54 12.24
C PHE A 162 -5.44 -10.48 11.80
N HIS A 163 -5.79 -11.48 11.00
CA HIS A 163 -4.97 -12.45 10.26
C HIS A 163 -3.45 -12.55 10.56
N THR A 164 -2.95 -13.78 10.64
CA THR A 164 -1.52 -14.04 10.84
C THR A 164 -0.84 -14.52 9.56
N GLN A 165 0.31 -13.95 9.23
CA GLN A 165 1.25 -14.51 8.25
C GLN A 165 2.39 -15.23 8.97
N ALA A 166 2.85 -16.36 8.44
CA ALA A 166 3.97 -17.08 9.05
C ALA A 166 5.26 -16.24 9.01
N ARG A 167 6.04 -16.28 10.10
CA ARG A 167 7.25 -15.45 10.27
C ARG A 167 8.34 -15.76 9.24
N ASP A 168 8.53 -17.03 8.94
CA ASP A 168 9.70 -17.54 8.23
C ASP A 168 9.45 -17.77 6.73
N LEU A 169 8.43 -17.13 6.15
CA LEU A 169 8.05 -17.38 4.77
C LEU A 169 9.23 -17.18 3.80
N PHE A 170 10.16 -16.25 4.09
CA PHE A 170 11.30 -15.95 3.19
C PHE A 170 12.63 -15.68 3.91
N SER A 171 12.79 -16.34 5.05
CA SER A 171 14.04 -16.36 5.80
C SER A 171 14.61 -17.76 5.79
N VAL A 172 15.92 -17.89 5.57
CA VAL A 172 16.65 -19.16 5.75
C VAL A 172 17.78 -18.94 6.75
N ASN A 173 17.85 -19.81 7.76
CA ASN A 173 18.91 -19.80 8.76
C ASN A 173 19.98 -20.81 8.33
N LEU A 174 21.14 -20.31 7.89
CA LEU A 174 22.23 -21.13 7.38
C LEU A 174 23.58 -20.55 7.83
N PRO A 175 24.65 -21.36 7.89
CA PRO A 175 25.98 -20.81 8.07
C PRO A 175 26.37 -19.93 6.88
N ASP A 176 26.99 -18.78 7.15
CA ASP A 176 27.61 -17.93 6.15
C ASP A 176 28.95 -18.51 5.65
N GLY A 177 29.69 -17.75 4.83
CA GLY A 177 30.99 -18.15 4.31
C GLY A 177 32.07 -18.39 5.39
N THR A 178 31.85 -17.92 6.62
CA THR A 178 32.74 -18.11 7.77
C THR A 178 32.31 -19.27 8.68
N GLY A 179 31.17 -19.91 8.38
CA GLY A 179 30.58 -20.97 9.21
C GLY A 179 29.70 -20.45 10.36
N ARG A 180 29.53 -19.13 10.51
CA ARG A 180 28.63 -18.55 11.51
C ARG A 180 27.18 -18.71 11.07
N ALA A 181 26.30 -19.16 11.96
CA ALA A 181 24.86 -19.21 11.69
C ALA A 181 24.32 -17.78 11.50
N VAL A 182 23.75 -17.52 10.32
CA VAL A 182 23.17 -16.22 9.93
C VAL A 182 21.79 -16.44 9.33
N MET A 183 20.88 -15.51 9.61
CA MET A 183 19.57 -15.43 8.97
C MET A 183 19.67 -14.63 7.67
N PHE A 184 19.33 -15.25 6.55
CA PHE A 184 19.27 -14.59 5.25
C PHE A 184 17.81 -14.26 4.94
N ASN A 185 17.50 -12.96 4.87
CA ASN A 185 16.15 -12.45 4.61
C ASN A 185 16.04 -11.97 3.17
N TYR A 186 15.22 -12.64 2.37
CA TYR A 186 14.86 -12.16 1.05
C TYR A 186 13.41 -11.71 1.09
N ASN A 187 13.13 -10.47 0.74
CA ASN A 187 11.76 -10.01 0.58
C ASN A 187 11.63 -9.47 -0.85
N ASN A 188 11.02 -10.26 -1.72
CA ASN A 188 10.51 -9.76 -2.99
C ASN A 188 8.99 -9.88 -2.90
N ASP A 189 8.33 -8.73 -2.99
CA ASP A 189 6.93 -8.55 -2.61
C ASP A 189 5.95 -9.35 -3.47
N ILE A 190 6.43 -9.93 -4.57
CA ILE A 190 5.61 -10.59 -5.59
C ILE A 190 5.03 -11.93 -5.10
N TYR A 191 5.73 -12.70 -4.26
CA TYR A 191 5.27 -14.06 -3.90
C TYR A 191 4.83 -14.23 -2.43
N VAL A 192 5.05 -13.25 -1.55
CA VAL A 192 4.57 -13.33 -0.16
C VAL A 192 3.13 -12.86 -0.11
N PRO A 193 2.23 -13.51 0.64
CA PRO A 193 1.03 -12.83 1.10
C PRO A 193 1.45 -11.48 1.74
N GLN A 194 0.79 -10.40 1.39
CA GLN A 194 1.05 -9.04 1.84
C GLN A 194 -0.18 -8.53 2.55
N PHE A 195 0.04 -7.74 3.59
CA PHE A 195 -1.03 -7.01 4.23
C PHE A 195 -1.51 -5.91 3.29
N LEU A 196 -2.79 -5.96 2.94
CA LEU A 196 -3.44 -4.96 2.14
C LEU A 196 -4.01 -3.89 3.07
N TYR A 197 -3.67 -2.64 2.80
CA TYR A 197 -4.28 -1.49 3.43
C TYR A 197 -4.40 -0.35 2.43
N ALA A 198 -5.51 0.38 2.50
CA ALA A 198 -5.72 1.64 1.79
C ALA A 198 -6.66 2.52 2.60
N HIS A 199 -6.54 3.83 2.44
CA HIS A 199 -7.44 4.82 3.04
C HIS A 199 -7.84 5.85 1.99
N GLY A 200 -9.11 6.24 1.99
CA GLY A 200 -9.68 7.23 1.09
C GLY A 200 -11.18 7.38 1.33
N GLY A 201 -11.74 8.57 1.09
CA GLY A 201 -13.18 8.80 1.29
C GLY A 201 -13.66 8.58 2.72
N HIS A 202 -12.84 8.85 3.74
CA HIS A 202 -13.12 8.57 5.15
C HIS A 202 -13.34 7.09 5.49
N LEU A 203 -12.87 6.19 4.64
CA LEU A 203 -12.90 4.75 4.85
C LEU A 203 -11.49 4.18 4.74
N SER A 204 -11.29 3.05 5.42
CA SER A 204 -10.10 2.24 5.28
C SER A 204 -10.45 0.83 4.82
N THR A 205 -9.52 0.19 4.12
CA THR A 205 -9.61 -1.25 3.79
C THR A 205 -8.49 -2.01 4.44
N VAL A 206 -8.78 -3.26 4.82
CA VAL A 206 -7.78 -4.22 5.30
C VAL A 206 -8.01 -5.59 4.66
N GLY A 207 -6.93 -6.34 4.44
CA GLY A 207 -6.99 -7.72 3.91
C GLY A 207 -5.60 -8.36 3.78
N ILE A 208 -5.54 -9.55 3.19
CA ILE A 208 -4.28 -10.21 2.80
C ILE A 208 -4.34 -10.59 1.32
N SER A 209 -3.24 -10.34 0.60
CA SER A 209 -3.15 -10.53 -0.85
C SER A 209 -3.36 -11.95 -1.36
N ASP A 210 -3.24 -12.98 -0.53
CA ASP A 210 -3.43 -14.37 -0.91
C ASP A 210 -4.91 -14.78 -1.04
N LYS A 211 -5.82 -13.90 -0.63
CA LYS A 211 -7.26 -14.07 -0.70
C LYS A 211 -7.92 -12.85 -1.30
N TYR A 212 -9.05 -13.07 -1.96
CA TYR A 212 -9.95 -11.99 -2.35
C TYR A 212 -10.95 -11.73 -1.23
N GLU A 213 -10.44 -11.26 -0.09
CA GLU A 213 -11.25 -10.89 1.07
C GLU A 213 -10.74 -9.55 1.60
N ILE A 214 -11.55 -8.51 1.44
CA ILE A 214 -11.21 -7.14 1.80
C ILE A 214 -12.35 -6.60 2.66
N VAL A 215 -12.01 -6.11 3.85
CA VAL A 215 -12.97 -5.50 4.77
C VAL A 215 -12.88 -3.99 4.66
N LEU A 216 -14.02 -3.31 4.57
CA LEU A 216 -14.13 -1.85 4.63
C LEU A 216 -14.47 -1.43 6.06
N LEU A 217 -13.70 -0.50 6.59
CA LEU A 217 -13.80 0.05 7.94
C LEU A 217 -14.17 1.53 7.88
N ASP A 218 -15.04 1.97 8.77
CA ASP A 218 -15.24 3.41 9.04
C ASP A 218 -14.13 3.99 9.94
N GLU A 219 -14.19 5.31 10.21
CA GLU A 219 -13.19 6.01 11.04
C GLU A 219 -13.16 5.53 12.51
N SER A 220 -14.20 4.82 12.98
CA SER A 220 -14.23 4.20 14.30
C SER A 220 -13.53 2.83 14.32
N GLY A 221 -13.24 2.28 13.14
CA GLY A 221 -12.70 0.94 12.95
C GLY A 221 -13.77 -0.15 12.84
N GLN A 222 -15.05 0.23 12.71
CA GLN A 222 -16.14 -0.73 12.55
C GLN A 222 -16.24 -1.17 11.10
N ALA A 223 -16.40 -2.48 10.88
CA ALA A 223 -16.64 -3.01 9.55
C ALA A 223 -18.02 -2.59 9.05
N ILE A 224 -18.07 -1.97 7.86
CA ILE A 224 -19.31 -1.52 7.22
C ILE A 224 -19.66 -2.31 5.96
N ALA A 225 -18.67 -2.96 5.34
CA ALA A 225 -18.86 -3.83 4.19
C ALA A 225 -17.68 -4.83 4.07
N SER A 226 -17.91 -5.89 3.30
CA SER A 226 -16.86 -6.83 2.91
C SER A 226 -16.94 -7.12 1.42
N ILE A 227 -15.81 -7.05 0.74
CA ILE A 227 -15.66 -7.43 -0.66
C ILE A 227 -15.05 -8.83 -0.72
N ARG A 228 -15.75 -9.76 -1.37
CA ARG A 228 -15.29 -11.13 -1.56
C ARG A 228 -15.54 -11.61 -2.99
N ARG A 229 -14.57 -12.34 -3.55
CA ARG A 229 -14.73 -13.07 -4.82
C ARG A 229 -14.10 -14.45 -4.73
N GLU A 230 -14.75 -15.44 -5.34
CA GLU A 230 -14.17 -16.77 -5.50
C GLU A 230 -13.41 -16.83 -6.81
N LEU A 231 -12.09 -16.69 -6.73
CA LEU A 231 -11.19 -16.83 -7.88
C LEU A 231 -10.40 -18.14 -7.78
N LYS A 232 -10.24 -18.82 -8.91
CA LYS A 232 -9.41 -20.03 -8.96
C LYS A 232 -7.94 -19.67 -8.70
N PRO A 233 -7.26 -20.35 -7.76
CA PRO A 233 -5.82 -20.14 -7.55
C PRO A 233 -5.02 -20.37 -8.83
N GLN A 234 -4.11 -19.44 -9.13
CA GLN A 234 -3.26 -19.54 -10.31
C GLN A 234 -1.87 -20.01 -9.93
N LYS A 235 -1.31 -20.97 -10.67
CA LYS A 235 0.08 -21.40 -10.50
C LYS A 235 1.02 -20.51 -11.30
N PHE A 236 2.28 -20.41 -10.87
CA PHE A 236 3.34 -19.87 -11.72
C PHE A 236 3.60 -20.79 -12.91
N SER A 237 3.69 -20.21 -14.11
CA SER A 237 4.18 -20.92 -15.31
C SER A 237 5.66 -21.29 -15.17
N ALA A 238 6.17 -22.17 -16.04
CA ALA A 238 7.59 -22.51 -16.05
C ALA A 238 8.48 -21.27 -16.24
N LYS A 239 8.11 -20.39 -17.19
CA LYS A 239 8.80 -19.13 -17.45
C LYS A 239 8.86 -18.22 -16.22
N GLU A 240 7.75 -18.09 -15.49
CA GLU A 240 7.70 -17.28 -14.27
C GLU A 240 8.52 -17.87 -13.12
N LYS A 241 8.55 -19.20 -12.99
CA LYS A 241 9.41 -19.87 -12.00
C LYS A 241 10.89 -19.63 -12.31
N ASP A 242 11.29 -19.80 -13.57
CA ASP A 242 12.67 -19.56 -14.00
C ASP A 242 13.09 -18.11 -13.77
N TYR A 243 12.17 -17.17 -14.02
CA TYR A 243 12.34 -15.74 -13.70
C TYR A 243 12.61 -15.52 -12.20
N LEU A 244 11.72 -16.03 -11.33
CA LEU A 244 11.86 -15.88 -9.88
C LEU A 244 13.14 -16.51 -9.33
N GLU A 245 13.50 -17.70 -9.81
CA GLU A 245 14.73 -18.37 -9.40
C GLU A 245 15.99 -17.64 -9.87
N ARG A 246 15.95 -17.04 -11.07
CA ARG A 246 17.06 -16.21 -11.56
C ARG A 246 17.23 -14.96 -10.69
N GLU A 247 16.15 -14.24 -10.40
CA GLU A 247 16.22 -13.07 -9.51
C GLU A 247 16.78 -13.42 -8.12
N LEU A 248 16.36 -14.56 -7.56
CA LEU A 248 16.89 -15.08 -6.31
C LEU A 248 18.40 -15.32 -6.35
N ARG A 249 18.89 -15.94 -7.44
CA ARG A 249 20.33 -16.18 -7.64
C ARG A 249 21.10 -14.88 -7.78
N GLU A 250 20.57 -13.92 -8.54
CA GLU A 250 21.18 -12.60 -8.74
C GLU A 250 21.22 -11.79 -7.45
N PHE A 251 20.13 -11.78 -6.68
CA PHE A 251 20.06 -11.12 -5.38
C PHE A 251 21.02 -11.76 -4.37
N ALA A 252 21.05 -13.10 -4.26
CA ALA A 252 22.00 -13.77 -3.37
C ALA A 252 23.45 -13.45 -3.76
N LYS A 253 23.76 -13.41 -5.06
CA LYS A 253 25.08 -13.04 -5.57
C LYS A 253 25.43 -11.59 -5.22
N SER A 254 24.51 -10.63 -5.39
CA SER A 254 24.77 -9.22 -5.08
C SER A 254 25.01 -8.96 -3.60
N LYS A 255 24.49 -9.82 -2.72
CA LYS A 255 24.74 -9.79 -1.27
C LYS A 255 25.95 -10.63 -0.82
N GLY A 256 26.64 -11.33 -1.73
CA GLY A 256 27.75 -12.22 -1.39
C GLY A 256 27.33 -13.45 -0.59
N TRP A 257 26.07 -13.88 -0.69
CA TRP A 257 25.55 -15.01 0.07
C TRP A 257 26.01 -16.36 -0.52
N PRO A 258 26.18 -17.41 0.31
CA PRO A 258 26.50 -18.74 -0.19
C PRO A 258 25.48 -19.21 -1.23
N GLY A 259 25.91 -19.85 -2.33
CA GLY A 259 25.00 -20.28 -3.41
C GLY A 259 23.86 -21.20 -2.96
N ARG A 260 24.04 -21.96 -1.87
CA ARG A 260 22.98 -22.77 -1.25
C ARG A 260 21.81 -21.94 -0.71
N VAL A 261 22.03 -20.67 -0.35
CA VAL A 261 20.99 -19.76 0.18
C VAL A 261 19.91 -19.53 -0.89
N ALA A 262 20.31 -19.22 -2.13
CA ALA A 262 19.36 -19.04 -3.23
C ALA A 262 18.51 -20.30 -3.49
N ARG A 263 19.12 -21.49 -3.38
CA ARG A 263 18.40 -22.76 -3.52
C ARG A 263 17.40 -23.01 -2.39
N GLU A 264 17.77 -22.74 -1.13
CA GLU A 264 16.83 -22.90 -0.01
C GLU A 264 15.71 -21.86 -0.04
N LEU A 265 15.99 -20.63 -0.48
CA LEU A 265 14.96 -19.62 -0.73
C LEU A 265 14.05 -20.00 -1.91
N GLY A 266 14.60 -20.61 -2.97
CA GLY A 266 13.81 -21.09 -4.11
C GLY A 266 12.76 -22.14 -3.72
N LYS A 267 13.06 -23.01 -2.74
CA LYS A 267 12.09 -23.97 -2.19
C LYS A 267 10.92 -23.31 -1.45
N LYS A 268 11.07 -22.04 -1.05
CA LYS A 268 10.03 -21.26 -0.37
C LYS A 268 9.12 -20.50 -1.34
N ILE A 269 9.39 -20.52 -2.64
CA ILE A 269 8.47 -19.97 -3.65
C ILE A 269 7.12 -20.72 -3.52
N PRO A 270 6.01 -20.01 -3.30
CA PRO A 270 4.71 -20.65 -3.14
C PRO A 270 4.25 -21.30 -4.44
N SER A 271 3.42 -22.33 -4.29
CA SER A 271 2.85 -23.05 -5.44
C SER A 271 1.86 -22.20 -6.25
N PHE A 272 1.27 -21.19 -5.63
CA PHE A 272 0.24 -20.34 -6.21
C PHE A 272 0.61 -18.87 -6.08
N LYS A 273 0.17 -18.07 -7.06
CA LYS A 273 0.25 -16.62 -7.05
C LYS A 273 -0.65 -16.05 -5.96
N ASN A 274 -0.29 -14.87 -5.46
CA ASN A 274 -1.24 -14.03 -4.74
C ASN A 274 -2.46 -13.71 -5.64
N ILE A 275 -3.57 -13.34 -5.03
CA ILE A 275 -4.82 -13.01 -5.73
C ILE A 275 -4.93 -11.50 -5.95
N VAL A 276 -4.59 -10.70 -4.94
CA VAL A 276 -4.71 -9.23 -4.97
C VAL A 276 -3.32 -8.61 -4.93
N LYS A 277 -3.02 -7.68 -5.83
CA LYS A 277 -1.78 -6.90 -5.82
C LYS A 277 -1.88 -5.70 -4.89
N ALA A 278 -3.00 -4.97 -4.96
CA ALA A 278 -3.21 -3.74 -4.20
C ALA A 278 -4.70 -3.39 -4.11
N VAL A 279 -5.03 -2.53 -3.15
CA VAL A 279 -6.35 -1.90 -3.04
C VAL A 279 -6.17 -0.38 -3.06
N ARG A 280 -7.09 0.33 -3.71
CA ARG A 280 -7.24 1.79 -3.62
C ARG A 280 -8.69 2.15 -3.36
N ILE A 281 -8.91 3.25 -2.67
CA ILE A 281 -10.25 3.74 -2.33
C ILE A 281 -10.31 5.18 -2.80
N SER A 282 -11.30 5.50 -3.62
CA SER A 282 -11.73 6.87 -3.89
C SER A 282 -12.95 7.20 -3.03
N PRO A 283 -13.40 8.46 -2.99
CA PRO A 283 -14.64 8.83 -2.29
C PRO A 283 -15.89 8.04 -2.70
N ASP A 284 -15.88 7.43 -3.89
CA ASP A 284 -17.06 6.74 -4.44
C ASP A 284 -16.87 5.23 -4.63
N ASN A 285 -15.63 4.76 -4.78
CA ASN A 285 -15.36 3.40 -5.25
C ASN A 285 -14.14 2.75 -4.57
N VAL A 286 -14.17 1.43 -4.50
CA VAL A 286 -13.01 0.59 -4.17
C VAL A 286 -12.47 -0.05 -5.43
N PHE A 287 -11.17 0.08 -5.65
CA PHE A 287 -10.42 -0.50 -6.75
C PHE A 287 -9.53 -1.61 -6.23
N VAL A 288 -9.82 -2.85 -6.62
CA VAL A 288 -9.06 -4.03 -6.25
C VAL A 288 -8.21 -4.46 -7.43
N PHE A 289 -6.92 -4.14 -7.38
CA PHE A 289 -5.96 -4.53 -8.40
C PHE A 289 -5.60 -5.99 -8.18
N ARG A 290 -5.94 -6.84 -9.14
CA ARG A 290 -5.62 -8.27 -9.11
C ARG A 290 -4.15 -8.47 -9.40
N PHE A 291 -3.62 -9.59 -8.90
CA PHE A 291 -2.27 -10.00 -9.19
C PHE A 291 -2.08 -10.21 -10.71
N PRO A 292 -0.98 -9.73 -11.31
CA PRO A 292 -0.80 -9.78 -12.76
C PRO A 292 -0.81 -11.22 -13.27
N PRO A 293 -1.39 -11.46 -14.46
CA PRO A 293 -1.47 -12.81 -15.04
C PRO A 293 -0.10 -13.34 -15.47
N ASP A 294 0.84 -12.47 -15.85
CA ASP A 294 2.23 -12.80 -16.16
C ASP A 294 3.17 -11.79 -15.50
N ILE A 295 3.98 -12.24 -14.53
CA ILE A 295 4.95 -11.38 -13.83
C ILE A 295 6.21 -11.09 -14.66
N THR A 296 6.37 -11.75 -15.81
CA THR A 296 7.52 -11.56 -16.72
C THR A 296 7.23 -10.62 -17.88
N ALA A 297 6.00 -10.08 -17.97
CA ALA A 297 5.64 -9.13 -19.00
C ALA A 297 6.33 -7.78 -18.77
N GLU A 298 6.92 -7.20 -19.82
CA GLU A 298 7.57 -5.88 -19.75
C GLU A 298 6.60 -4.74 -19.39
N LYS A 299 5.34 -4.88 -19.84
CA LYS A 299 4.24 -3.96 -19.55
C LYS A 299 3.04 -4.78 -19.09
N PRO A 300 3.00 -5.21 -17.83
CA PRO A 300 1.92 -6.06 -17.35
C PRO A 300 0.62 -5.26 -17.40
N HIS A 301 -0.40 -5.80 -18.07
CA HIS A 301 -1.77 -5.34 -17.86
C HIS A 301 -2.14 -5.69 -16.41
N LEU A 302 -2.62 -4.70 -15.66
CA LEU A 302 -3.09 -4.91 -14.28
C LEU A 302 -4.61 -4.93 -14.28
N PRO A 303 -5.21 -6.12 -14.14
CA PRO A 303 -6.65 -6.21 -14.05
C PRO A 303 -7.12 -5.57 -12.75
N VAL A 304 -8.13 -4.72 -12.82
CA VAL A 304 -8.71 -4.03 -11.67
C VAL A 304 -10.20 -4.30 -11.63
N ASP A 305 -10.68 -4.74 -10.47
CA ASP A 305 -12.10 -4.89 -10.20
C ASP A 305 -12.58 -3.66 -9.42
N ILE A 306 -13.71 -3.09 -9.80
CA ILE A 306 -14.26 -1.88 -9.20
C ILE A 306 -15.53 -2.22 -8.44
N PHE A 307 -15.67 -1.69 -7.22
CA PHE A 307 -16.81 -1.89 -6.35
C PHE A 307 -17.32 -0.56 -5.81
N THR A 308 -18.61 -0.50 -5.48
CA THR A 308 -19.16 0.57 -4.65
C THR A 308 -18.58 0.49 -3.23
N LEU A 309 -18.73 1.55 -2.45
CA LEU A 309 -18.38 1.54 -1.02
C LEU A 309 -19.23 0.58 -0.17
N LYS A 310 -20.31 0.02 -0.72
CA LYS A 310 -21.11 -1.05 -0.09
C LYS A 310 -20.64 -2.45 -0.47
N GLY A 311 -19.59 -2.56 -1.30
CA GLY A 311 -19.03 -3.82 -1.76
C GLY A 311 -19.74 -4.44 -2.97
N GLU A 312 -20.60 -3.68 -3.66
CA GLU A 312 -21.28 -4.17 -4.87
C GLU A 312 -20.32 -4.08 -6.07
N PHE A 313 -20.19 -5.16 -6.85
CA PHE A 313 -19.30 -5.20 -8.01
C PHE A 313 -19.85 -4.36 -9.16
N LEU A 314 -19.08 -3.38 -9.60
CA LEU A 314 -19.43 -2.50 -10.72
C LEU A 314 -18.94 -3.02 -12.05
N GLY A 315 -17.77 -3.66 -12.08
CA GLY A 315 -17.17 -4.22 -13.28
C GLY A 315 -15.67 -4.42 -13.15
N ALA A 316 -15.07 -5.07 -14.15
CA ALA A 316 -13.64 -5.24 -14.28
C ALA A 316 -13.10 -4.36 -15.42
N ALA A 317 -11.89 -3.84 -15.22
CA ALA A 317 -11.15 -3.05 -16.19
C ALA A 317 -9.67 -3.45 -16.16
N ASP A 318 -8.85 -2.75 -16.94
CA ASP A 318 -7.39 -2.86 -16.92
C ASP A 318 -6.77 -1.47 -16.78
N LEU A 319 -5.71 -1.39 -15.99
CA LEU A 319 -4.84 -0.22 -15.89
C LEU A 319 -3.39 -0.62 -16.17
N PRO A 320 -2.54 0.30 -16.66
CA PRO A 320 -1.13 0.00 -16.93
C PRO A 320 -0.30 -0.14 -15.65
N GLU A 321 -0.73 0.48 -14.55
CA GLU A 321 -0.02 0.53 -13.27
C GLU A 321 -1.01 0.81 -12.12
N VAL A 322 -0.60 0.51 -10.89
CA VAL A 322 -1.40 0.84 -9.69
C VAL A 322 -1.18 2.33 -9.35
N PRO A 323 -2.22 3.18 -9.30
CA PRO A 323 -2.06 4.56 -8.84
C PRO A 323 -1.50 4.62 -7.41
N LEU A 324 -0.72 5.63 -7.07
CA LEU A 324 -0.38 5.98 -5.69
C LEU A 324 -1.63 6.39 -4.90
N PHE A 325 -2.49 7.19 -5.52
CA PHE A 325 -3.71 7.73 -4.93
C PHE A 325 -4.80 7.89 -5.98
N ILE A 326 -6.06 7.75 -5.58
CA ILE A 326 -7.23 7.97 -6.42
C ILE A 326 -8.16 8.92 -5.67
N SER A 327 -8.34 10.13 -6.20
CA SER A 327 -9.31 11.08 -5.69
C SER A 327 -10.67 10.90 -6.36
N GLU A 328 -11.61 11.80 -6.06
CA GLU A 328 -12.89 11.87 -6.78
C GLU A 328 -12.66 12.05 -8.30
N ARG A 329 -11.65 12.83 -8.69
CA ARG A 329 -11.51 13.32 -10.07
C ARG A 329 -10.24 12.89 -10.77
N ALA A 330 -9.23 12.41 -10.05
CA ALA A 330 -7.93 12.10 -10.62
C ALA A 330 -7.29 10.83 -10.04
N MET A 331 -6.44 10.21 -10.86
CA MET A 331 -5.48 9.20 -10.44
C MET A 331 -4.08 9.80 -10.45
N TYR A 332 -3.29 9.41 -9.47
CA TYR A 332 -1.93 9.87 -9.26
C TYR A 332 -0.96 8.71 -9.42
N PHE A 333 0.11 8.90 -10.17
CA PHE A 333 1.13 7.89 -10.45
C PHE A 333 2.51 8.47 -10.17
N SER A 334 3.45 7.63 -9.73
CA SER A 334 4.87 7.99 -9.66
C SER A 334 5.59 7.23 -10.76
N ARG A 335 6.33 7.96 -11.59
CA ARG A 335 7.11 7.40 -12.69
C ARG A 335 8.56 7.82 -12.56
N ALA A 336 9.45 7.03 -13.14
CA ALA A 336 10.87 7.30 -13.17
C ALA A 336 11.37 7.42 -14.61
N GLU A 337 12.30 8.34 -14.85
CA GLU A 337 13.06 8.44 -16.09
C GLU A 337 14.28 7.50 -16.06
N SER A 338 14.93 7.32 -17.20
CA SER A 338 16.08 6.41 -17.33
C SER A 338 17.30 6.82 -16.52
N ASP A 339 17.40 8.09 -16.15
CA ASP A 339 18.45 8.65 -15.28
C ASP A 339 18.13 8.51 -13.78
N GLY A 340 16.96 7.95 -13.44
CA GLY A 340 16.49 7.77 -12.07
C GLY A 340 15.66 8.93 -11.53
N ASN A 341 15.44 10.00 -12.29
CA ASN A 341 14.58 11.10 -11.86
C ASN A 341 13.13 10.62 -11.68
N VAL A 342 12.53 10.92 -10.53
CA VAL A 342 11.15 10.53 -10.19
C VAL A 342 10.23 11.73 -10.33
N TYR A 343 9.09 11.54 -11.01
CA TYR A 343 8.09 12.59 -11.23
C TYR A 343 6.67 12.07 -10.98
N LEU A 344 5.80 12.97 -10.55
CA LEU A 344 4.39 12.72 -10.34
C LEU A 344 3.63 12.92 -11.65
N VAL A 345 2.70 12.01 -11.94
CA VAL A 345 1.72 12.15 -13.01
C VAL A 345 0.33 12.16 -12.42
N ARG A 346 -0.41 13.24 -12.65
CA ARG A 346 -1.83 13.37 -12.31
C ARG A 346 -2.66 13.32 -13.59
N GLN A 347 -3.65 12.44 -13.64
CA GLN A 347 -4.58 12.33 -14.77
C GLN A 347 -6.01 12.31 -14.26
N SER A 348 -6.89 13.09 -14.89
CA SER A 348 -8.33 12.90 -14.65
C SER A 348 -8.77 11.51 -15.08
N TYR A 349 -9.81 10.97 -14.47
CA TYR A 349 -10.36 9.69 -14.89
C TYR A 349 -11.89 9.70 -14.94
N SER A 350 -12.46 8.79 -15.72
CA SER A 350 -13.89 8.52 -15.74
C SER A 350 -14.14 7.02 -15.88
N LEU A 351 -15.21 6.56 -15.22
CA LEU A 351 -15.72 5.20 -15.34
C LEU A 351 -16.89 5.19 -16.33
N LYS A 352 -16.84 4.32 -17.33
CA LYS A 352 -17.88 4.16 -18.35
C LYS A 352 -18.46 2.75 -18.27
N PRO A 353 -19.78 2.59 -18.07
CA PRO A 353 -20.44 1.28 -17.99
C PRO A 353 -20.19 0.38 -19.19
#